data_AF-A0A150KPI0-F1
#
_entry.id   AF-A0A150KPI0-F1
#
_cell.length_a   1.000
_cell.length_b   1.000
_cell.length_c   1.000
_cell.angle_alpha   90.00
_cell.angle_beta   90.00
_cell.angle_gamma   90.00
#
_symmetry.space_group_name_H-M   'P 1'
#
loop_
_entity.id
_entity.type
_entity.pdbx_description
1 polymer ?
#
loop_
_entity_poly.entity_id
_entity_poly.type
_entity_poly.pdbx_seq_one_letter_code
_entity_poly.pdbx_strand_id
1 'polypeptide(L)'
;MKGYLGIIIDNNDHESFKESMRNYAARVNKKIDVIFLTAEFIEQYIEENHKKYCRVLFYDYEEFNNIKQLQNIFMLCQHYNLELSIIKQNLHSDVSVELSYILQII
;
A
#
# COMPACT_ATOMS: atom_id res chain seq x y z
N MET A 1 -9.48 -4.40 -16.98
CA MET A 1 -8.42 -3.44 -16.61
C MET A 1 -8.12 -3.65 -15.14
N LYS A 2 -6.87 -3.95 -14.75
CA LYS A 2 -6.52 -4.17 -13.33
C LYS A 2 -6.60 -2.86 -12.54
N GLY A 3 -7.18 -2.93 -11.35
CA GLY A 3 -7.36 -1.79 -10.45
C GLY A 3 -6.24 -1.69 -9.39
N TYR A 4 -6.43 -0.79 -8.45
CA TYR A 4 -5.60 -0.62 -7.27
C TYR A 4 -6.31 -1.21 -6.05
N LEU A 5 -5.53 -1.73 -5.11
CA LEU A 5 -6.00 -2.19 -3.81
C LEU A 5 -5.47 -1.24 -2.73
N GLY A 6 -6.36 -0.50 -2.07
CA GLY A 6 -6.03 0.29 -0.89
C GLY A 6 -6.32 -0.51 0.38
N ILE A 7 -5.35 -0.61 1.28
CA ILE A 7 -5.50 -1.32 2.56
C ILE A 7 -5.29 -0.30 3.67
N ILE A 8 -6.28 -0.16 4.55
CA ILE A 8 -6.20 0.66 5.75
C ILE A 8 -6.25 -0.24 6.97
N ILE A 9 -5.32 0.00 7.89
CA ILE A 9 -5.14 -0.82 9.11
C ILE A 9 -5.48 0.00 10.35
N ASP A 10 -5.14 1.30 10.35
CA ASP A 10 -5.36 2.20 11.48
C ASP A 10 -6.82 2.68 11.55
N ASN A 11 -7.37 2.66 12.77
CA ASN A 11 -8.75 3.03 13.10
C ASN A 11 -8.98 4.54 13.30
N ASN A 12 -7.93 5.37 13.30
CA ASN A 12 -8.03 6.73 13.83
C ASN A 12 -8.39 7.84 12.83
N ASP A 13 -8.46 7.60 11.52
CA ASP A 13 -9.11 8.53 10.56
C ASP A 13 -9.37 7.89 9.17
N HIS A 14 -10.16 6.82 9.19
CA HIS A 14 -10.43 5.96 8.03
C HIS A 14 -10.94 6.68 6.76
N GLU A 15 -11.81 7.69 6.91
CA GLU A 15 -12.44 8.35 5.75
C GLU A 15 -11.46 9.30 5.05
N SER A 16 -10.60 10.00 5.80
CA SER A 16 -9.53 10.83 5.24
C SER A 16 -8.52 10.00 4.42
N PHE A 17 -8.13 8.83 4.94
CA PHE A 17 -7.18 7.94 4.24
C PHE A 17 -7.78 7.38 2.96
N LYS A 18 -9.04 6.93 3.05
CA LYS A 18 -9.80 6.42 1.91
C LYS A 18 -10.01 7.46 0.83
N GLU A 19 -10.32 8.71 1.20
CA GLU A 19 -10.40 9.82 0.25
C GLU A 19 -9.05 10.08 -0.41
N SER A 20 -7.97 10.11 0.38
CA SER A 20 -6.61 10.30 -0.13
C SER A 20 -6.21 9.20 -1.14
N MET A 21 -6.51 7.93 -0.83
CA MET A 21 -6.29 6.79 -1.73
C MET A 21 -7.10 6.89 -3.02
N ARG A 22 -8.37 7.30 -2.94
CA ARG A 22 -9.23 7.54 -4.10
C ARG A 22 -8.68 8.66 -4.98
N ASN A 23 -8.27 9.76 -4.38
CA ASN A 23 -7.67 10.89 -5.07
C ASN A 23 -6.36 10.48 -5.78
N TYR A 24 -5.53 9.66 -5.13
CA TYR A 24 -4.32 9.12 -5.75
C TYR A 24 -4.64 8.29 -7.02
N ALA A 25 -5.58 7.35 -6.92
CA ALA A 25 -5.96 6.50 -8.05
C ALA A 25 -6.63 7.29 -9.19
N ALA A 26 -7.44 8.30 -8.85
CA ALA A 26 -8.12 9.15 -9.82
C ALA A 26 -7.15 9.96 -10.69
N ARG A 27 -6.01 10.42 -10.14
CA ARG A 27 -4.97 11.16 -10.89
C ARG A 27 -4.39 10.36 -12.06
N VAL A 28 -4.46 9.03 -12.00
CA VAL A 28 -3.95 8.11 -13.04
C VAL A 28 -5.08 7.31 -13.70
N ASN A 29 -6.33 7.76 -13.54
CA ASN A 29 -7.54 7.14 -14.10
C ASN A 29 -7.66 5.64 -13.77
N LYS A 30 -7.29 5.26 -12.54
CA LYS A 30 -7.41 3.89 -12.03
C LYS A 30 -8.57 3.78 -11.05
N LYS A 31 -9.29 2.67 -11.12
CA LYS A 31 -10.25 2.27 -10.08
C LYS A 31 -9.48 1.76 -8.87
N ILE A 32 -9.97 2.05 -7.68
CA ILE A 32 -9.40 1.56 -6.43
C ILE A 32 -10.49 0.97 -5.54
N ASP A 33 -10.20 -0.22 -5.01
CA ASP A 33 -10.98 -0.84 -3.96
C ASP A 33 -10.23 -0.61 -2.64
N VAL A 34 -10.85 0.13 -1.71
CA VAL A 34 -10.27 0.44 -0.40
C VAL A 34 -10.95 -0.44 0.64
N ILE A 35 -10.16 -1.19 1.39
CA ILE A 35 -10.63 -2.12 2.41
C ILE A 35 -9.98 -1.85 3.76
N PHE A 36 -10.70 -2.20 4.82
CA PHE A 36 -10.18 -2.23 6.17
C PHE A 36 -9.82 -3.66 6.53
N LEU A 37 -8.59 -3.87 6.97
CA LEU A 37 -8.08 -5.17 7.39
C LEU A 37 -7.27 -5.00 8.66
N THR A 38 -7.37 -5.96 9.58
CA THR A 38 -6.37 -6.08 10.63
C THR A 38 -5.06 -6.53 10.01
N ALA A 39 -3.95 -6.11 10.62
CA ALA A 39 -2.60 -6.36 10.11
C ALA A 39 -2.33 -7.84 9.78
N GLU A 40 -2.89 -8.77 10.57
CA GLU A 40 -2.68 -10.21 10.43
C GLU A 40 -3.25 -10.83 9.13
N PHE A 41 -4.19 -10.17 8.45
CA PHE A 41 -4.85 -10.70 7.25
C PHE A 41 -4.38 -10.07 5.93
N ILE A 42 -3.43 -9.15 5.98
CA ILE A 42 -3.02 -8.38 4.80
C ILE A 42 -2.42 -9.28 3.73
N GLU A 43 -1.44 -10.10 4.12
CA GLU A 43 -0.74 -10.99 3.20
C GLU A 43 -1.71 -11.98 2.55
N GLN A 44 -2.58 -12.61 3.35
CA GLN A 44 -3.59 -13.53 2.87
C GLN A 44 -4.53 -12.85 1.86
N TYR A 45 -4.99 -11.64 2.16
CA TYR A 45 -5.90 -10.93 1.26
C TYR A 45 -5.25 -10.58 -0.08
N ILE A 46 -3.97 -10.16 -0.06
CA ILE A 46 -3.19 -9.91 -1.27
C ILE A 46 -3.05 -11.20 -2.08
N GLU A 47 -2.68 -12.31 -1.45
CA GLU A 47 -2.55 -13.61 -2.10
C GLU A 47 -3.86 -14.04 -2.79
N GLU A 48 -5.00 -13.89 -2.14
CA GLU A 48 -6.30 -14.30 -2.69
C GLU A 48 -6.78 -13.39 -3.84
N ASN A 49 -6.37 -12.11 -3.84
CA ASN A 49 -6.95 -11.10 -4.75
C ASN A 49 -5.97 -10.49 -5.76
N HIS A 50 -4.68 -10.84 -5.73
CA HIS A 50 -3.63 -10.21 -6.57
C HIS A 50 -3.98 -10.14 -8.06
N LYS A 51 -4.73 -11.12 -8.60
CA LYS A 51 -5.10 -11.15 -10.02
C LYS A 51 -5.96 -9.97 -10.46
N LYS A 52 -6.73 -9.36 -9.55
CA LYS A 52 -7.61 -8.21 -9.82
C LYS A 52 -6.86 -6.88 -9.88
N TYR A 53 -5.69 -6.83 -9.26
CA TYR A 53 -4.98 -5.59 -8.98
C TYR A 53 -3.62 -5.55 -9.68
N CYS A 54 -3.09 -4.34 -9.84
CA CYS A 54 -1.72 -4.10 -10.29
C CYS A 54 -0.88 -3.31 -9.28
N ARG A 55 -1.50 -2.77 -8.23
CA ARG A 55 -0.83 -2.00 -7.19
C ARG A 55 -1.54 -2.16 -5.85
N VAL A 56 -0.76 -2.29 -4.79
CA VAL A 56 -1.21 -2.23 -3.40
C VAL A 56 -0.80 -0.87 -2.82
N LEU A 57 -1.73 -0.20 -2.16
CA LEU A 57 -1.54 1.12 -1.54
C LEU A 57 -1.80 1.03 -0.05
N PHE A 58 -0.89 1.61 0.71
CA PHE A 58 -1.07 1.95 2.12
C PHE A 58 -1.04 3.47 2.27
N TYR A 59 -1.67 3.99 3.31
CA TYR A 59 -1.61 5.40 3.62
C TYR A 59 -0.27 5.75 4.25
N ASP A 60 0.18 5.03 5.28
CA ASP A 60 1.39 5.35 6.05
C ASP A 60 2.22 4.09 6.36
N TYR A 61 3.51 4.27 6.62
CA TYR A 61 4.38 3.24 7.19
C TYR A 61 3.97 2.84 8.61
N GLU A 62 3.33 3.76 9.35
CA GLU A 62 2.78 3.47 10.68
C GLU A 62 1.63 2.44 10.65
N GLU A 63 1.08 2.13 9.48
CA GLU A 63 0.05 1.10 9.37
C GLU A 63 0.63 -0.33 9.53
N PHE A 64 1.93 -0.52 9.32
CA PHE A 64 2.58 -1.82 9.51
C PHE A 64 2.94 -2.06 10.98
N ASN A 65 2.67 -3.27 11.49
CA ASN A 65 3.01 -3.66 12.87
C ASN A 65 4.52 -3.57 13.14
N ASN A 66 5.35 -3.85 12.13
CA ASN A 66 6.80 -3.79 12.21
C ASN A 66 7.42 -3.84 10.80
N ILE A 67 8.73 -3.58 10.73
CA ILE A 67 9.47 -3.60 9.47
C ILE A 67 9.45 -4.96 8.76
N LYS A 68 9.37 -6.06 9.51
CA LYS A 68 9.35 -7.41 8.94
C LYS A 68 8.04 -7.65 8.16
N GLN A 69 6.92 -7.10 8.64
CA GLN A 69 5.66 -7.15 7.91
C GLN A 69 5.75 -6.36 6.59
N LEU A 70 6.32 -5.15 6.61
CA LEU A 70 6.55 -4.37 5.39
C LEU A 70 7.42 -5.13 4.38
N GLN A 71 8.51 -5.76 4.85
CA GLN A 71 9.37 -6.61 4.02
C GLN A 71 8.60 -7.77 3.39
N ASN A 72 7.78 -8.47 4.19
CA ASN A 72 6.95 -9.58 3.70
C ASN A 72 5.97 -9.10 2.61
N ILE A 73 5.26 -8.00 2.85
CA ILE A 73 4.31 -7.43 1.90
C ILE A 73 5.01 -6.99 0.62
N PHE A 74 6.19 -6.37 0.73
CA PHE A 74 6.99 -5.98 -0.42
C PHE A 74 7.39 -7.20 -1.27
N MET A 75 7.93 -8.24 -0.64
CA MET A 75 8.29 -9.49 -1.31
C MET A 75 7.08 -10.17 -1.96
N LEU A 76 5.92 -10.15 -1.28
CA LEU A 76 4.67 -10.69 -1.78
C LEU A 76 4.18 -9.91 -3.01
N CYS A 77 4.27 -8.59 -2.97
CA CYS A 77 3.94 -7.73 -4.12
C CYS A 77 4.85 -8.05 -5.32
N GLN A 78 6.16 -8.16 -5.10
CA GLN A 78 7.10 -8.56 -6.15
C GLN A 78 6.76 -9.95 -6.73
N HIS A 79 6.48 -10.93 -5.88
CA HIS A 79 6.12 -12.29 -6.29
C HIS A 79 4.90 -12.30 -7.23
N TYR A 80 3.89 -11.46 -6.96
CA TYR A 80 2.68 -11.37 -7.79
C TYR A 80 2.70 -10.27 -8.86
N ASN A 81 3.86 -9.66 -9.13
CA ASN A 81 4.01 -8.53 -10.06
C ASN A 81 3.03 -7.36 -9.75
N LEU A 82 2.91 -7.04 -8.48
CA LEU A 82 2.19 -5.89 -7.96
C LEU A 82 3.19 -4.78 -7.61
N GLU A 83 2.83 -3.54 -7.91
CA GLU A 83 3.54 -2.38 -7.37
C GLU A 83 3.10 -2.12 -5.92
N LEU A 84 4.01 -1.65 -5.07
CA LEU A 84 3.69 -1.18 -3.72
C LEU A 84 3.81 0.34 -3.68
N SER A 85 2.87 1.02 -3.05
CA SER A 85 2.94 2.48 -2.82
C SER A 85 2.45 2.83 -1.43
N ILE A 86 3.09 3.84 -0.82
CA ILE A 86 2.70 4.41 0.47
C ILE A 86 2.48 5.90 0.25
N ILE A 87 1.29 6.41 0.58
CA ILE A 87 0.83 7.75 0.15
C ILE A 87 1.44 8.86 0.99
N LYS A 88 1.41 8.73 2.32
CA LYS A 88 1.97 9.69 3.26
C LYS A 88 3.48 9.49 3.30
N GLN A 89 4.14 10.14 2.36
CA GLN A 89 5.56 10.41 2.45
C GLN A 89 5.68 11.84 2.97
N ASN A 90 6.22 12.04 4.18
CA ASN A 90 6.67 13.35 4.64
C ASN A 90 7.81 13.83 3.70
N LEU A 91 7.46 14.33 2.52
CA LEU A 91 8.42 14.88 1.55
C LEU A 91 8.55 16.38 1.81
N HIS A 92 9.39 16.72 2.78
CA HIS A 92 10.26 17.91 2.64
C HIS A 92 11.51 17.59 1.79
N SER A 93 11.49 16.49 1.05
CA SER A 93 12.60 16.06 0.18
C SER A 93 12.08 15.96 -1.24
N ASP A 94 12.66 16.69 -2.17
CA ASP A 94 12.34 16.66 -3.61
C ASP A 94 12.80 15.35 -4.32
N VAL A 95 12.91 14.24 -3.58
CA VAL A 95 13.48 12.99 -4.08
C VAL A 95 12.52 11.82 -3.83
N SER A 96 12.11 11.17 -4.92
CA SER A 96 11.43 9.88 -4.89
C SER A 96 12.37 8.84 -4.27
N VAL A 97 12.22 8.54 -2.99
CA VAL A 97 12.96 7.45 -2.35
C VAL A 97 12.34 6.13 -2.79
N GLU A 98 13.08 5.34 -3.55
CA GLU A 98 12.63 3.98 -3.89
C GLU A 98 12.52 3.15 -2.61
N LEU A 99 11.38 2.51 -2.39
CA LEU A 99 11.12 1.61 -1.24
C LEU A 99 12.20 0.53 -1.08
N SER A 100 12.78 0.08 -2.19
CA SER A 100 13.95 -0.83 -2.22
C SER A 100 15.14 -0.30 -1.43
N TYR A 101 15.39 1.01 -1.48
CA TYR A 101 16.50 1.68 -0.79
C TYR A 101 16.28 1.73 0.72
N ILE A 102 15.04 1.99 1.17
CA ILE A 102 14.66 1.98 2.58
C ILE A 102 14.82 0.57 3.18
N LEU A 103 14.44 -0.46 2.42
CA LEU A 103 14.48 -1.85 2.88
C LEU A 103 15.89 -2.46 2.89
N GLN A 104 16.89 -1.82 2.29
CA GLN A 104 18.28 -2.28 2.24
C GLN A 104 19.18 -1.70 3.35
N ILE A 105 18.75 -0.63 4.04
CA ILE A 105 19.60 0.16 4.96
C ILE A 105 19.50 -0.28 6.44
N ILE A 106 18.68 -1.30 6.75
CA ILE A 106 18.48 -1.79 8.14
C ILE A 106 18.91 -3.25 8.27
#